data_AF-A0A7J7KXD7-F1
#
_entry.id   AF-A0A7J7KXD7-F1
#
_cell.length_a   1.000
_cell.length_b   1.000
_cell.length_c   1.000
_cell.angle_alpha   90.00
_cell.angle_beta   90.00
_cell.angle_gamma   90.00
#
_symmetry.space_group_name_H-M   'P 1'
#
loop_
_entity.id
_entity.type
_entity.pdbx_description
1 polymer ?
#
loop_
_entity_poly.entity_id
_entity_poly.type
_entity_poly.pdbx_seq_one_letter_code
_entity_poly.pdbx_strand_id
1 'polypeptide(L)'
;MEGKIHVNECYYLMGTADLTGLLNSDEVCIIMDKGKIVGEVLVYRNPGLYFGDIHVLQATYVKELENIVGNAKYAIFFPTKGPRSLAAEIANGDFEATCIGCKETQSY
;
A
#
# COMPACT_ATOMS: atom_id res chain seq x y z
N MET A 1 -26.52 9.98 7.32
CA MET A 1 -26.06 8.84 8.15
C MET A 1 -24.82 8.29 7.48
N GLU A 2 -23.65 8.49 8.08
CA GLU A 2 -22.41 7.88 7.57
C GLU A 2 -22.27 6.50 8.21
N GLY A 3 -22.38 5.43 7.41
CA GLY A 3 -22.05 4.09 7.84
C GLY A 3 -20.53 3.91 7.81
N LYS A 4 -19.87 4.08 8.96
CA LYS A 4 -18.44 3.75 9.11
C LYS A 4 -18.33 2.35 9.69
N ILE A 5 -17.92 1.40 8.87
CA ILE A 5 -17.61 0.04 9.32
C ILE A 5 -16.15 0.05 9.75
N HIS A 6 -15.90 -0.27 11.03
CA HIS A 6 -14.54 -0.49 11.49
C HIS A 6 -14.07 -1.84 10.96
N VAL A 7 -13.07 -1.80 10.08
CA VAL A 7 -12.39 -3.00 9.60
C VAL A 7 -11.04 -3.06 10.31
N ASN A 8 -10.83 -4.12 11.08
CA ASN A 8 -9.56 -4.37 11.76
C ASN A 8 -8.46 -4.56 10.72
N GLU A 9 -7.23 -4.14 11.00
CA GLU A 9 -6.08 -4.26 10.08
C GLU A 9 -6.15 -3.41 8.78
N CYS A 10 -7.01 -2.37 8.77
CA CYS A 10 -6.97 -1.29 7.78
C CYS A 10 -6.22 -0.06 8.31
N TYR A 11 -5.31 0.49 7.50
CA TYR A 11 -4.49 1.65 7.84
C TYR A 11 -4.51 2.69 6.71
N TYR A 12 -4.53 3.96 7.08
CA TYR A 12 -4.23 5.05 6.15
C TYR A 12 -2.73 5.30 6.21
N LEU A 13 -2.03 5.07 5.09
CA LEU A 13 -0.58 5.21 5.01
C LEU A 13 -0.20 6.27 3.98
N MET A 14 0.93 6.91 4.22
CA MET A 14 1.53 7.78 3.22
C MET A 14 2.23 6.91 2.17
N GLY A 15 1.84 7.10 0.92
CA GLY A 15 2.51 6.46 -0.20
C GLY A 15 3.79 7.19 -0.59
N THR A 16 4.72 6.45 -1.15
CA THR A 16 5.93 6.98 -1.78
C THR A 16 6.42 6.00 -2.84
N ALA A 17 7.31 6.46 -3.72
CA ALA A 17 7.91 5.60 -4.73
C ALA A 17 9.08 4.79 -4.17
N ASP A 18 9.24 3.56 -4.65
CA ASP A 18 10.44 2.76 -4.44
C ASP A 18 11.62 3.35 -5.22
N LEU A 19 12.54 3.98 -4.49
CA LEU A 19 13.78 4.53 -5.03
C LEU A 19 14.86 3.48 -5.32
N THR A 20 14.69 2.25 -4.80
CA THR A 20 15.66 1.15 -4.96
C THR A 20 15.42 0.37 -6.24
N GLY A 21 14.18 0.36 -6.75
CA GLY A 21 13.78 -0.41 -7.92
C GLY A 21 13.79 -1.92 -7.66
N LEU A 22 13.73 -2.35 -6.40
CA LEU A 22 13.74 -3.76 -6.02
C LEU A 22 12.35 -4.38 -6.14
N LEU A 23 11.29 -3.62 -5.88
CA LEU A 23 9.91 -4.11 -6.00
C LEU A 23 9.54 -4.46 -7.44
N ASN A 24 8.80 -5.55 -7.62
CA ASN A 24 8.15 -5.87 -8.90
C ASN A 24 6.86 -5.06 -9.09
N SER A 25 6.32 -5.04 -10.31
CA SER A 25 5.17 -4.18 -10.65
C SER A 25 3.89 -4.47 -9.86
N ASP A 26 3.78 -5.66 -9.28
CA ASP A 26 2.67 -6.15 -8.46
C ASP A 26 2.99 -6.19 -6.95
N GLU A 27 4.19 -5.74 -6.57
CA GLU A 27 4.67 -5.76 -5.19
C GLU A 27 4.71 -4.37 -4.55
N VAL A 28 4.39 -4.31 -3.25
CA VAL A 28 4.50 -3.12 -2.43
C VAL A 28 5.30 -3.42 -1.16
N CYS A 29 6.01 -2.43 -0.62
CA CYS A 29 6.66 -2.57 0.68
C CYS A 29 5.93 -1.72 1.72
N ILE A 30 5.49 -2.34 2.81
CA ILE A 30 4.74 -1.65 3.88
C ILE A 30 5.52 -1.75 5.18
N ILE A 31 5.87 -0.58 5.73
CA ILE A 31 6.64 -0.46 6.96
C ILE A 31 5.76 0.21 8.03
N MET A 32 5.64 -0.44 9.19
CA MET A 32 4.92 0.05 10.36
C MET A 32 5.83 0.09 11.60
N ASP A 33 5.46 0.89 12.63
CA ASP A 33 6.26 1.07 13.85
C ASP A 33 6.58 -0.25 14.57
N LYS A 34 5.62 -1.17 14.57
CA LYS A 34 5.69 -2.42 15.32
C LYS A 34 5.96 -3.64 14.43
N GLY A 35 6.30 -3.44 13.16
CA GLY A 35 6.62 -4.53 12.26
C GLY A 35 6.40 -4.23 10.78
N LYS A 36 6.47 -5.30 9.98
CA LYS A 36 6.30 -5.28 8.53
C LYS A 36 5.03 -6.04 8.16
N ILE A 37 4.33 -5.59 7.13
CA ILE A 37 3.24 -6.37 6.53
C ILE A 37 3.83 -7.17 5.38
N VAL A 38 3.55 -8.47 5.38
CA VAL A 38 3.91 -9.39 4.30
C VAL A 38 2.69 -10.25 3.98
N GLY A 39 2.41 -10.44 2.70
CA GLY A 39 1.24 -11.17 2.21
C GLY A 39 0.38 -10.33 1.26
N GLU A 40 -0.71 -10.92 0.81
CA GLU A 40 -1.67 -10.22 -0.04
C GLU A 40 -2.35 -9.07 0.72
N VAL A 41 -2.40 -7.90 0.09
CA VAL A 41 -3.00 -6.68 0.64
C VAL A 41 -3.88 -6.02 -0.40
N LEU A 42 -5.00 -5.48 0.06
CA LEU A 42 -5.87 -4.65 -0.76
C LEU A 42 -5.50 -3.17 -0.55
N VAL A 43 -5.29 -2.47 -1.66
CA VAL A 43 -4.83 -1.08 -1.70
C VAL A 43 -5.81 -0.26 -2.53
N TYR A 44 -6.27 0.85 -1.99
CA TYR A 44 -7.17 1.77 -2.69
C TYR A 44 -6.99 3.21 -2.19
N ARG A 45 -7.49 4.17 -2.97
CA ARG A 45 -7.55 5.58 -2.59
C ARG A 45 -8.99 6.01 -2.39
N ASN A 46 -9.26 6.77 -1.34
CA ASN A 46 -10.59 7.37 -1.10
C ASN A 46 -10.67 8.77 -1.74
N PRO A 47 -11.73 9.11 -2.50
CA PRO A 47 -12.84 8.24 -2.91
C PRO A 47 -12.44 7.28 -4.04
N GLY A 48 -12.70 5.98 -3.84
CA GLY A 48 -12.56 4.96 -4.88
C GLY A 48 -13.87 4.88 -5.63
N LEU A 49 -13.94 5.48 -6.81
CA LEU A 49 -15.17 5.63 -7.58
C LEU A 49 -15.35 4.49 -8.59
N TYR A 50 -14.25 3.89 -9.03
CA TYR A 50 -14.23 2.83 -10.03
C TYR A 50 -13.62 1.55 -9.46
N PHE A 51 -14.05 0.41 -9.98
CA PHE A 51 -13.44 -0.89 -9.61
C PHE A 51 -11.95 -0.96 -9.92
N GLY A 52 -11.50 -0.19 -10.91
CA GLY A 52 -10.08 -0.05 -11.24
C GLY A 52 -9.26 0.74 -10.20
N ASP A 53 -9.88 1.41 -9.23
CA ASP A 53 -9.16 2.15 -8.18
C ASP A 53 -8.75 1.24 -7.00
N ILE A 54 -9.18 -0.02 -7.02
CA ILE A 54 -8.95 -1.01 -5.96
C ILE A 54 -8.05 -2.10 -6.53
N HIS A 55 -6.89 -2.30 -5.91
CA HIS A 55 -5.90 -3.26 -6.35
C HIS A 55 -5.54 -4.25 -5.24
N VAL A 56 -5.39 -5.51 -5.61
CA VAL A 56 -4.79 -6.55 -4.77
C VAL A 56 -3.31 -6.63 -5.14
N LEU A 57 -2.42 -6.43 -4.16
CA LEU A 57 -0.97 -6.37 -4.35
C LEU A 57 -0.28 -7.29 -3.34
N GLN A 58 0.94 -7.71 -3.69
CA GLN A 58 1.77 -8.52 -2.80
C GLN A 58 2.62 -7.60 -1.91
N ALA A 59 2.38 -7.61 -0.60
CA ALA A 59 3.26 -6.96 0.35
C ALA A 59 4.53 -7.80 0.54
N THR A 60 5.67 -7.24 0.14
CA THR A 60 7.01 -7.82 0.26
C THR A 60 7.90 -6.85 1.05
N TYR A 61 8.72 -7.39 1.95
CA TYR A 61 9.62 -6.58 2.75
C TYR A 61 10.98 -6.42 2.07
N VAL A 62 11.38 -5.16 1.88
CA VAL A 62 12.67 -4.76 1.31
C VAL A 62 13.46 -4.02 2.39
N LYS A 63 14.61 -4.55 2.77
CA LYS A 63 15.42 -4.04 3.89
C LYS A 63 16.01 -2.65 3.59
N GLU A 64 16.32 -2.39 2.33
CA GLU A 64 16.90 -1.15 1.84
C GLU A 64 15.95 0.04 2.06
N LEU A 65 14.64 -0.18 1.96
CA LEU A 65 13.60 0.85 2.14
C LEU A 65 13.41 1.26 3.61
N GLU A 66 13.75 0.38 4.55
CA GLU A 66 13.71 0.70 5.98
C GLU A 66 14.65 1.86 6.35
N ASN A 67 15.82 1.91 5.70
CA ASN A 67 16.77 3.00 5.89
C ASN A 67 16.29 4.33 5.29
N ILE A 68 15.39 4.28 4.28
CA ILE A 68 14.86 5.47 3.59
C ILE A 68 13.74 6.12 4.41
N VAL A 69 12.88 5.31 5.01
CA VAL A 69 11.75 5.80 5.82
C VAL A 69 12.20 6.49 7.12
N GLY A 70 13.36 6.08 7.66
CA GLY A 70 13.90 6.64 8.89
C GLY A 70 12.95 6.48 10.08
N ASN A 71 12.67 7.56 10.81
CA ASN A 71 11.72 7.56 11.94
C ASN A 71 10.25 7.64 11.52
N ALA A 72 9.95 7.76 10.22
CA ALA A 72 8.59 7.78 9.70
C ALA A 72 8.03 6.35 9.71
N LYS A 73 7.55 5.93 10.88
CA LYS A 73 7.13 4.57 11.20
C LYS A 73 5.87 4.06 10.45
N TYR A 74 5.40 4.73 9.40
CA TYR A 74 4.17 4.37 8.68
C TYR A 74 4.27 4.82 7.22
N ALA A 75 4.66 3.91 6.32
CA ALA A 75 4.70 4.20 4.88
C ALA A 75 4.43 2.98 4.02
N ILE A 76 3.94 3.23 2.81
CA ILE A 76 3.87 2.27 1.70
C ILE A 76 4.74 2.75 0.54
N PHE A 77 5.56 1.85 0.03
CA PHE A 77 6.39 2.07 -1.15
C PHE A 77 5.77 1.34 -2.35
N PHE A 78 5.51 2.10 -3.42
CA PHE A 78 5.02 1.58 -4.69
C PHE A 78 6.18 1.31 -5.64
N PRO A 79 6.09 0.26 -6.47
CA PRO A 79 7.15 -0.07 -7.41
C PRO A 79 7.23 1.00 -8.49
N THR A 80 8.45 1.26 -8.94
CA THR A 80 8.74 2.12 -10.10
C THR A 80 8.84 1.33 -11.40
N LYS A 81 8.66 -0.01 -11.33
CA LYS A 81 8.61 -0.90 -12.49
C LYS A 81 7.19 -1.00 -13.03
N GLY A 82 7.06 -0.88 -14.36
CA GLY A 82 5.81 -1.06 -15.07
C GLY A 82 5.63 -0.03 -16.18
N PRO A 83 4.68 -0.25 -17.12
CA PRO A 83 4.37 0.70 -18.19
C PRO A 83 3.62 1.95 -17.67
N ARG A 84 2.97 1.86 -16.51
CA ARG A 84 2.31 2.96 -15.79
C ARG A 84 2.65 2.86 -14.30
N SER A 85 2.62 3.98 -13.59
CA SER A 85 2.79 3.98 -12.14
C SER A 85 1.53 3.41 -11.47
N LEU A 86 1.73 2.53 -10.48
CA LEU A 86 0.63 2.00 -9.66
C LEU A 86 -0.20 3.11 -8.98
N ALA A 87 0.46 4.22 -8.60
CA ALA A 87 -0.22 5.40 -8.08
C ALA A 87 -1.21 6.00 -9.10
N ALA A 88 -0.85 6.05 -10.39
CA ALA A 88 -1.75 6.55 -11.42
C ALA A 88 -2.88 5.55 -11.73
N GLU A 89 -2.64 4.25 -11.57
CA GLU A 89 -3.71 3.24 -11.69
C GLU A 89 -4.73 3.37 -10.55
N ILE A 90 -4.26 3.66 -9.34
CA ILE A 90 -5.10 3.90 -8.16
C ILE A 90 -5.67 5.34 -8.22
N ALA A 91 -6.80 5.49 -8.91
CA ALA A 91 -7.57 6.73 -8.98
C ALA A 91 -6.82 7.95 -9.57
N ASN A 92 -5.94 7.74 -10.57
CA ASN A 92 -5.07 8.79 -11.12
C ASN A 92 -4.29 9.56 -10.03
N GLY A 93 -3.93 8.85 -8.95
CA GLY A 93 -3.31 9.44 -7.80
C GLY A 93 -1.83 9.79 -8.03
N ASP A 94 -1.38 10.84 -7.34
CA ASP A 94 0.03 10.95 -6.97
C ASP A 94 0.31 10.06 -5.74
N PHE A 95 1.59 9.85 -5.42
CA PHE A 95 2.02 9.00 -4.30
C PHE A 95 1.49 9.44 -2.92
N GLU A 96 0.78 10.57 -2.79
CA GLU A 96 0.25 11.03 -1.52
C GLU A 96 -1.11 10.40 -1.16
N ALA A 97 -1.13 9.81 0.04
CA ALA A 97 -2.24 9.21 0.79
C ALA A 97 -2.92 8.00 0.12
N THR A 98 -2.58 6.79 0.60
CA THR A 98 -3.21 5.53 0.18
C THR A 98 -3.72 4.74 1.38
N CYS A 99 -4.94 4.23 1.29
CA CYS A 99 -5.50 3.31 2.28
C CYS A 99 -5.03 1.89 1.95
N ILE A 100 -4.56 1.17 2.96
CA ILE A 100 -4.30 -0.28 2.88
C ILE A 100 -5.26 -0.99 3.82
N GLY A 101 -5.87 -2.06 3.36
CA GLY A 101 -6.50 -3.06 4.22
C GLY A 101 -7.35 -4.01 3.41
N CYS A 102 -7.38 -5.32 3.65
CA CYS A 102 -6.96 -6.12 4.80
C CYS A 102 -6.20 -7.36 4.33
N LYS A 103 -5.39 -7.92 5.24
CA LYS A 103 -4.95 -9.31 5.15
C LYS A 103 -6.18 -10.19 5.18
N GLU A 104 -6.28 -11.18 4.29
CA GLU A 104 -7.34 -12.17 4.35
C GLU A 104 -7.22 -12.90 5.69
N THR A 105 -8.07 -12.55 6.66
CA THR A 105 -8.25 -13.37 7.86
C THR A 105 -8.84 -14.68 7.39
N GLN A 106 -8.01 -15.72 7.30
CA GLN A 106 -8.50 -17.10 7.29
C GLN A 106 -9.43 -17.24 8.49
N SER A 107 -10.73 -17.19 8.21
CA SER A 107 -11.77 -17.52 9.17
C SER A 107 -11.82 -19.04 9.22
N TYR A 108 -11.50 -19.59 10.40
CA TYR A 108 -11.70 -21.00 10.73
C TYR A 108 -13.19 -21.36 10.75
#